data_AF-A0AA47JJ11-F1
#
_entry.id   AF-A0AA47JJ11-F1
#
_cell.length_a   1.000
_cell.length_b   1.000
_cell.length_c   1.000
_cell.angle_alpha   90.00
_cell.angle_beta   90.00
_cell.angle_gamma   90.00
#
_symmetry.space_group_name_H-M   'P 1'
#
loop_
_entity.id
_entity.type
_entity.pdbx_description
1 polymer ?
#
loop_
_entity_poly.entity_id
_entity_poly.type
_entity_poly.pdbx_seq_one_letter_code
_entity_poly.pdbx_strand_id
1 'polypeptide(L)'
;MIEVKCLKFTYSAKLPKSSVSSYSFDGKFLDLVVNDHTVSPYLKLTSTSNDVSVYYSSDMIHGYIADLFNIVDCNVKEADNYIYINAIFTIEFGLDDQITLDVNEFVYYQEEGNYSYEVIGSFTNSDCPSLAESIEIDAIIELTSKLSIAEMTM
;
A
#
# COMPACT_ATOMS: atom_id res chain seq x y z
N MET A 1 12.92 -5.15 -21.32
CA MET A 1 11.75 -5.42 -20.47
C MET A 1 12.22 -6.40 -19.41
N ILE A 2 12.12 -6.06 -18.12
CA ILE A 2 12.49 -6.97 -17.02
C ILE A 2 11.18 -7.49 -16.44
N GLU A 3 11.05 -8.82 -16.32
CA GLU A 3 9.90 -9.47 -15.67
C GLU A 3 10.17 -9.66 -14.18
N VAL A 4 9.13 -9.48 -13.36
CA VAL A 4 9.19 -9.54 -11.89
C VAL A 4 7.99 -10.30 -11.33
N LYS A 5 8.11 -10.78 -10.09
CA LYS A 5 6.96 -11.23 -9.30
C LYS A 5 6.29 -10.00 -8.70
N CYS A 6 5.11 -9.67 -9.19
CA CYS A 6 4.40 -8.46 -8.81
C CYS A 6 3.23 -8.80 -7.89
N LEU A 7 3.27 -8.30 -6.66
CA LEU A 7 2.10 -8.17 -5.78
C LEU A 7 1.37 -6.89 -6.17
N LYS A 8 0.21 -7.01 -6.82
CA LYS A 8 -0.61 -5.88 -7.21
C LYS A 8 -1.77 -5.71 -6.24
N PHE A 9 -1.96 -4.49 -5.76
CA PHE A 9 -3.04 -4.11 -4.86
C PHE A 9 -3.94 -3.07 -5.54
N THR A 10 -5.24 -3.35 -5.60
CA THR A 10 -6.25 -2.39 -6.07
C THR A 10 -6.99 -1.86 -4.85
N TYR A 11 -6.77 -0.58 -4.59
CA TYR A 11 -7.30 0.16 -3.46
C TYR A 11 -8.48 1.00 -3.90
N SER A 12 -9.56 0.98 -3.12
CA SER A 12 -10.70 1.88 -3.30
C SER A 12 -11.09 2.47 -1.94
N ALA A 13 -11.24 3.79 -1.87
CA ALA A 13 -11.75 4.47 -0.69
C ALA A 13 -12.94 5.36 -1.03
N LYS A 14 -13.90 5.44 -0.11
CA LYS A 14 -15.06 6.31 -0.18
C LYS A 14 -15.13 7.16 1.09
N LEU A 15 -15.09 8.48 0.90
CA LEU A 15 -15.11 9.46 1.99
C LEU A 15 -16.24 10.47 1.79
N PRO A 16 -16.87 10.97 2.87
CA PRO A 16 -17.78 12.10 2.77
C PRO A 16 -17.06 13.33 2.21
N LYS A 17 -17.65 14.00 1.21
CA LYS A 17 -17.04 15.22 0.64
C LYS A 17 -16.87 16.32 1.69
N SER A 18 -17.71 16.34 2.72
CA SER A 18 -17.64 17.30 3.83
C SER A 18 -16.42 17.14 4.73
N SER A 19 -15.74 15.99 4.73
CA SER A 19 -14.51 15.80 5.51
C SER A 19 -13.25 16.25 4.75
N VAL A 20 -13.35 16.47 3.43
CA VAL A 20 -12.23 16.83 2.57
C VAL A 20 -12.27 18.32 2.26
N SER A 21 -11.19 19.02 2.64
CA SER A 21 -11.06 20.46 2.37
C SER A 21 -10.48 20.75 0.99
N SER A 22 -9.49 19.96 0.56
CA SER A 22 -8.85 20.09 -0.75
C SER A 22 -8.11 18.81 -1.13
N TYR A 23 -7.74 18.69 -2.40
CA TYR A 23 -6.78 17.69 -2.86
C TYR A 23 -5.93 18.23 -4.02
N SER A 24 -4.73 17.66 -4.17
CA SER A 24 -3.82 17.93 -5.27
C SER A 24 -3.06 16.67 -5.66
N PHE A 25 -2.60 16.62 -6.91
CA PHE A 25 -1.73 15.55 -7.38
C PHE A 25 -0.31 16.08 -7.61
N ASP A 26 0.67 15.32 -7.15
CA ASP A 26 2.06 15.40 -7.59
C ASP A 26 2.43 14.11 -8.33
N GLY A 27 2.33 14.15 -9.66
CA GLY A 27 2.43 12.95 -10.49
C GLY A 27 1.34 11.93 -10.15
N LYS A 28 1.75 10.80 -9.57
CA LYS A 28 0.85 9.71 -9.14
C LYS A 28 0.47 9.80 -7.66
N PHE A 29 1.08 10.71 -6.91
CA PHE A 29 0.81 10.91 -5.49
C PHE A 29 -0.37 11.85 -5.32
N LEU A 30 -1.30 11.49 -4.43
CA LEU A 30 -2.48 12.27 -4.08
C LEU A 30 -2.29 12.84 -2.68
N ASP A 31 -2.28 14.15 -2.57
CA ASP A 31 -2.39 14.85 -1.28
C ASP A 31 -3.86 15.19 -1.05
N LEU A 32 -4.42 14.67 0.04
CA LEU A 32 -5.81 14.87 0.44
C LEU A 32 -5.84 15.55 1.81
N VAL A 33 -6.44 16.73 1.90
CA VAL A 33 -6.58 17.44 3.19
C VAL A 33 -7.89 17.02 3.84
N VAL A 34 -7.80 16.21 4.90
CA VAL A 34 -8.94 15.67 5.67
C VAL A 34 -8.79 16.03 7.14
N ASN A 35 -9.77 16.72 7.73
CA ASN A 35 -9.76 17.10 9.16
C ASN A 35 -8.42 17.70 9.64
N ASP A 36 -7.85 18.65 8.88
CA ASP A 36 -6.53 19.30 9.13
C ASP A 36 -5.29 18.39 9.00
N HIS A 37 -5.44 17.17 8.48
CA HIS A 37 -4.34 16.29 8.09
C HIS A 37 -4.17 16.25 6.58
N THR A 38 -2.92 16.34 6.09
CA THR A 38 -2.59 16.03 4.70
C THR A 38 -2.24 14.55 4.61
N VAL A 39 -3.07 13.78 3.92
CA VAL A 39 -2.96 12.32 3.84
C VAL A 39 -2.98 11.82 2.41
N SER A 40 -2.38 10.66 2.19
CA SER A 40 -2.39 9.98 0.89
C SER A 40 -2.95 8.56 1.03
N PRO A 41 -3.71 8.05 0.03
CA PRO A 41 -4.11 6.65 0.01
C PRO A 41 -2.86 5.77 -0.03
N TYR A 42 -2.83 4.71 0.78
CA TYR A 42 -1.65 3.88 0.94
C TYR A 42 -2.01 2.47 1.41
N LEU A 43 -0.97 1.67 1.70
CA LEU A 43 -1.10 0.37 2.35
C LEU A 43 -0.51 0.44 3.76
N LYS A 44 -1.05 -0.39 4.66
CA LYS A 44 -0.40 -0.70 5.94
C LYS A 44 -0.08 -2.18 5.99
N LEU A 45 1.17 -2.48 6.29
CA LEU A 45 1.70 -3.82 6.52
C LEU A 45 1.86 -4.02 8.02
N THR A 46 1.24 -5.07 8.54
CA THR A 46 1.37 -5.49 9.93
C THR A 46 2.02 -6.87 9.97
N SER A 47 3.15 -6.99 10.66
CA SER A 47 3.85 -8.27 10.81
C SER A 47 2.96 -9.30 11.49
N THR A 48 2.80 -10.45 10.83
CA THR A 48 2.15 -11.65 11.37
C THR A 48 3.13 -12.81 11.56
N SER A 49 4.42 -12.59 11.28
CA SER A 49 5.50 -13.57 11.49
C SER A 49 5.53 -14.09 12.93
N ASN A 50 5.67 -15.41 13.08
CA ASN A 50 5.77 -16.07 14.39
C ASN A 50 7.22 -16.47 14.75
N ASP A 51 8.09 -16.55 13.75
CA ASP A 51 9.47 -17.04 13.80
C ASP A 51 10.52 -15.92 13.64
N VAL A 52 10.09 -14.73 13.27
CA VAL A 52 10.94 -13.54 13.11
C VAL A 52 10.63 -12.52 14.20
N SER A 53 11.67 -11.88 14.75
CA SER A 53 11.47 -10.84 15.77
C SER A 53 10.75 -9.62 15.19
N VAL A 54 9.92 -8.97 16.01
CA VAL A 54 9.20 -7.74 15.62
C VAL A 54 10.15 -6.66 15.08
N TYR A 55 11.36 -6.56 15.64
CA TYR A 55 12.37 -5.62 15.17
C TYR A 55 12.77 -5.89 13.71
N TYR A 56 13.12 -7.14 13.38
CA TYR A 56 13.51 -7.51 12.01
C TYR A 56 12.33 -7.46 11.03
N SER A 57 11.13 -7.84 11.46
CA SER A 57 9.94 -7.70 10.62
C SER A 57 9.64 -6.25 10.28
N SER A 58 9.85 -5.33 11.23
CA SER A 58 9.68 -3.89 11.02
C SER A 58 10.76 -3.30 10.11
N ASP A 59 12.02 -3.67 10.36
CA ASP A 59 13.17 -3.23 9.55
C ASP A 59 13.01 -3.62 8.07
N MET A 60 12.49 -4.82 7.81
CA MET A 60 12.15 -5.28 6.46
C MET A 60 11.08 -4.43 5.76
N ILE A 61 10.08 -3.93 6.50
CA ILE A 61 9.07 -3.00 5.95
C ILE A 61 9.73 -1.67 5.57
N HIS A 62 10.54 -1.12 6.49
CA HIS A 62 11.13 0.22 6.33
C HIS A 62 12.30 0.27 5.36
N GLY A 63 12.98 -0.85 5.12
CA GLY A 63 14.03 -0.99 4.12
C GLY A 63 13.50 -1.65 2.86
N TYR A 64 13.73 -2.97 2.75
CA TYR A 64 13.56 -3.72 1.50
C TYR A 64 12.17 -3.57 0.88
N ILE A 65 11.09 -3.74 1.64
CA ILE A 65 9.74 -3.68 1.06
C ILE A 65 9.41 -2.26 0.60
N ALA A 66 9.81 -1.24 1.35
CA ALA A 66 9.62 0.16 0.94
C ALA A 66 10.36 0.48 -0.36
N ASP A 67 11.57 -0.06 -0.56
CA ASP A 67 12.35 0.12 -1.80
C ASP A 67 11.68 -0.54 -3.02
N LEU A 68 10.90 -1.60 -2.81
CA LEU A 68 10.18 -2.32 -3.88
C LEU A 68 8.76 -1.80 -4.12
N PHE A 69 8.27 -0.92 -3.25
CA PHE A 69 6.91 -0.42 -3.29
C PHE A 69 6.75 0.70 -4.32
N ASN A 70 5.68 0.63 -5.12
CA ASN A 70 5.38 1.59 -6.16
C ASN A 70 3.91 2.01 -6.12
N ILE A 71 3.67 3.30 -6.41
CA ILE A 71 2.35 3.81 -6.78
C ILE A 71 2.27 3.82 -8.31
N VAL A 72 1.36 3.00 -8.85
CA VAL A 72 1.21 2.83 -10.31
C VAL A 72 0.23 3.84 -10.87
N ASP A 73 -0.91 4.02 -10.21
CA ASP A 73 -1.97 4.93 -10.61
C ASP A 73 -2.74 5.41 -9.37
N CYS A 74 -3.26 6.62 -9.43
CA CYS A 74 -4.17 7.17 -8.44
C CYS A 74 -5.13 8.14 -9.11
N ASN A 75 -6.42 8.00 -8.83
CA ASN A 75 -7.45 8.87 -9.38
C ASN A 75 -8.51 9.21 -8.32
N VAL A 76 -9.07 10.40 -8.47
CA VAL A 76 -10.16 10.91 -7.65
C VAL A 76 -11.39 11.13 -8.53
N LYS A 77 -12.54 10.67 -8.06
CA LYS A 77 -13.85 10.94 -8.66
C LYS A 77 -14.79 11.48 -7.61
N GLU A 78 -15.44 12.59 -7.92
CA GLU A 78 -16.49 13.16 -7.09
C GLU A 78 -17.86 12.72 -7.61
N ALA A 79 -18.72 12.23 -6.72
CA ALA A 79 -20.10 11.93 -7.03
C ALA A 79 -20.99 12.11 -5.80
N ASP A 80 -22.12 12.78 -5.98
CA ASP A 80 -23.04 13.13 -4.91
C ASP A 80 -22.34 13.83 -3.74
N ASN A 81 -22.47 13.29 -2.52
CA ASN A 81 -21.85 13.78 -1.30
C ASN A 81 -20.55 13.03 -0.95
N TYR A 82 -19.93 12.35 -1.91
CA TYR A 82 -18.77 11.50 -1.67
C TYR A 82 -17.61 11.79 -2.63
N ILE A 83 -16.42 11.57 -2.10
CA ILE A 83 -15.17 11.47 -2.85
C ILE A 83 -14.79 10.00 -2.91
N TYR A 84 -14.51 9.53 -4.12
CA TYR A 84 -14.05 8.19 -4.40
C TYR A 84 -12.60 8.26 -4.86
N ILE A 85 -11.75 7.48 -4.22
CA ILE A 85 -10.32 7.39 -4.51
C ILE A 85 -10.06 5.98 -4.99
N ASN A 86 -9.46 5.82 -6.16
CA ASN A 86 -8.95 4.52 -6.59
C ASN A 86 -7.44 4.65 -6.78
N ALA A 87 -6.70 3.66 -6.27
CA ALA A 87 -5.26 3.61 -6.42
C ALA A 87 -4.82 2.19 -6.76
N ILE A 88 -3.70 2.09 -7.46
CA ILE A 88 -3.02 0.83 -7.76
C ILE A 88 -1.62 0.92 -7.17
N PHE A 89 -1.30 -0.04 -6.31
CA PHE A 89 0.02 -0.20 -5.74
C PHE A 89 0.65 -1.51 -6.20
N THR A 90 1.97 -1.53 -6.29
CA THR A 90 2.73 -2.77 -6.53
C THR A 90 3.89 -2.91 -5.54
N ILE A 91 4.22 -4.15 -5.20
CA ILE A 91 5.49 -4.53 -4.58
C ILE A 91 6.12 -5.56 -5.52
N GLU A 92 7.32 -5.26 -6.01
CA GLU A 92 7.93 -5.96 -7.15
C GLU A 92 9.19 -6.70 -6.74
N PHE A 93 9.13 -8.03 -6.78
CA PHE A 93 10.21 -8.92 -6.36
C PHE A 93 10.92 -9.55 -7.55
N GLY A 94 12.16 -9.98 -7.34
CA GLY A 94 12.90 -10.77 -8.31
C GLY A 94 12.19 -12.08 -8.65
N LEU A 95 12.44 -12.62 -9.84
CA LEU A 95 11.85 -13.90 -10.24
C LEU A 95 12.31 -15.08 -9.36
N ASP A 96 13.51 -14.97 -8.78
CA ASP A 96 14.07 -15.98 -7.89
C ASP A 96 13.54 -15.87 -6.45
N ASP A 97 12.92 -14.74 -6.08
CA ASP A 97 12.41 -14.52 -4.73
C ASP A 97 11.22 -15.43 -4.42
N GLN A 98 11.25 -16.12 -3.28
CA GLN A 98 10.14 -16.97 -2.88
C GLN A 98 9.09 -16.15 -2.15
N ILE A 99 7.99 -15.82 -2.85
CA ILE A 99 6.85 -15.10 -2.28
C ILE A 99 5.53 -15.83 -2.52
N THR A 100 4.62 -15.72 -1.56
CA THR A 100 3.22 -16.17 -1.67
C THR A 100 2.29 -15.04 -1.25
N LEU A 101 1.04 -15.13 -1.71
CA LEU A 101 -0.03 -14.20 -1.36
C LEU A 101 -1.31 -15.01 -1.17
N ASP A 102 -1.89 -14.93 0.02
CA ASP A 102 -3.21 -15.49 0.33
C ASP A 102 -4.14 -14.38 0.80
N VAL A 103 -5.16 -14.08 0.01
CA VAL A 103 -6.12 -12.98 0.19
C VAL A 103 -5.47 -11.60 0.32
N ASN A 104 -4.91 -11.29 1.49
CA ASN A 104 -4.22 -10.03 1.82
C ASN A 104 -3.01 -10.26 2.74
N GLU A 105 -2.61 -11.52 2.96
CA GLU A 105 -1.39 -11.87 3.67
C GLU A 105 -0.34 -12.29 2.64
N PHE A 106 0.80 -11.61 2.61
CA PHE A 106 1.93 -12.05 1.80
C PHE A 106 3.07 -12.54 2.67
N VAL A 107 3.76 -13.57 2.18
CA VAL A 107 4.90 -14.18 2.86
C VAL A 107 6.11 -14.10 1.94
N TYR A 108 7.23 -13.62 2.47
CA TYR A 108 8.53 -13.66 1.84
C TYR A 108 9.43 -14.66 2.57
N TYR A 109 9.84 -15.72 1.87
CA TYR A 109 10.62 -16.81 2.44
C TYR A 109 12.12 -16.53 2.24
N GLN A 110 12.86 -16.46 3.34
CA GLN A 110 14.33 -16.38 3.33
C GLN A 110 14.94 -17.50 4.15
N GLU A 111 16.23 -17.79 3.94
CA GLU A 111 16.96 -18.80 4.72
C GLU A 111 16.97 -18.48 6.23
N GLU A 112 16.96 -17.19 6.57
CA GLU A 112 17.03 -16.69 7.95
C GLU A 112 15.66 -16.62 8.66
N GLY A 113 14.55 -16.80 7.93
CA GLY A 113 13.20 -16.74 8.47
C GLY A 113 12.15 -16.33 7.45
N ASN A 114 10.88 -16.60 7.76
CA ASN A 114 9.76 -16.24 6.91
C ASN A 114 9.13 -14.93 7.38
N TYR A 115 9.10 -13.93 6.51
CA TYR A 115 8.50 -12.64 6.80
C TYR A 115 7.05 -12.63 6.30
N SER A 116 6.09 -12.60 7.22
CA SER A 116 4.65 -12.60 6.91
C SER A 116 4.02 -11.28 7.31
N TYR A 117 3.19 -10.73 6.43
CA TYR A 117 2.52 -9.44 6.63
C TYR A 117 1.07 -9.49 6.19
N GLU A 118 0.18 -9.08 7.09
CA GLU A 118 -1.17 -8.66 6.72
C GLU A 118 -1.10 -7.28 6.05
N VAL A 119 -1.74 -7.16 4.89
CA VAL A 119 -1.82 -5.93 4.10
C VAL A 119 -3.25 -5.40 4.13
N ILE A 120 -3.42 -4.16 4.60
CA ILE A 120 -4.70 -3.48 4.56
C ILE A 120 -4.58 -2.16 3.79
N GLY A 121 -5.68 -1.73 3.17
CA GLY A 121 -5.77 -0.39 2.61
C GLY A 121 -5.86 0.64 3.75
N SER A 122 -5.10 1.72 3.66
CA SER A 122 -5.08 2.77 4.68
C SER A 122 -4.89 4.15 4.06
N PHE A 123 -4.71 5.15 4.92
CA PHE A 123 -4.11 6.43 4.57
C PHE A 123 -2.79 6.58 5.33
N THR A 124 -1.84 7.30 4.75
CA THR A 124 -0.56 7.64 5.38
C THR A 124 -0.33 9.15 5.37
N ASN A 125 0.66 9.63 6.11
CA ASN A 125 1.04 11.05 6.05
C ASN A 125 1.67 11.34 4.68
N SER A 126 1.15 12.32 3.95
CA SER A 126 1.67 12.67 2.62
C SER A 126 3.13 13.14 2.65
N ASP A 127 3.54 13.86 3.72
CA ASP A 127 4.90 14.38 3.85
C ASP A 127 5.92 13.31 4.26
N CYS A 128 5.44 12.19 4.83
CA CYS A 128 6.28 11.10 5.31
C CYS A 128 5.53 9.76 5.17
N PRO A 129 5.34 9.27 3.94
CA PRO A 129 4.59 8.05 3.69
C PRO A 129 5.29 6.84 4.32
N SER A 130 4.50 5.96 4.93
CA SER A 130 5.00 4.79 5.64
C SER A 130 4.08 3.60 5.40
N LEU A 131 4.68 2.45 5.12
CA LEU A 131 3.98 1.16 5.04
C LEU A 131 3.71 0.56 6.43
N ALA A 132 4.39 1.03 7.48
CA ALA A 132 4.19 0.52 8.84
C ALA A 132 3.16 1.33 9.64
N GLU A 133 2.97 2.61 9.27
CA GLU A 133 2.11 3.55 9.96
C GLU A 133 0.90 3.94 9.11
N SER A 134 -0.19 4.31 9.79
CA SER A 134 -1.42 4.73 9.14
C SER A 134 -2.06 5.89 9.89
N ILE A 135 -2.73 6.77 9.16
CA ILE A 135 -3.63 7.77 9.71
C ILE A 135 -5.05 7.24 9.57
N GLU A 136 -5.77 7.21 10.70
CA GLU A 136 -7.16 6.82 10.72
C GLU A 136 -8.03 7.95 10.15
N ILE A 137 -8.73 7.63 9.07
CA ILE A 137 -9.69 8.51 8.42
C ILE A 137 -11.03 7.79 8.38
N ASP A 138 -12.11 8.52 8.65
CA ASP A 138 -13.48 8.00 8.48
C ASP A 138 -13.77 7.79 6.98
N ALA A 139 -13.43 6.59 6.52
CA ALA A 139 -13.51 6.16 5.14
C ALA A 139 -13.90 4.68 5.07
N ILE A 140 -14.69 4.32 4.06
CA ILE A 140 -14.88 2.92 3.70
C ILE A 140 -13.76 2.56 2.72
N ILE A 141 -12.88 1.64 3.13
CA ILE A 141 -11.74 1.22 2.34
C ILE A 141 -11.90 -0.25 1.95
N GLU A 142 -11.69 -0.53 0.67
CA GLU A 142 -11.65 -1.87 0.10
C GLU A 142 -10.29 -2.10 -0.55
N LEU A 143 -9.72 -3.28 -0.31
CA LEU A 143 -8.47 -3.72 -0.89
C LEU A 143 -8.65 -5.08 -1.52
N THR A 144 -8.23 -5.22 -2.77
CA THR A 144 -8.08 -6.51 -3.43
C THR A 144 -6.64 -6.68 -3.87
N SER A 145 -6.12 -7.91 -3.78
CA SER A 145 -4.72 -8.19 -4.10
C SER A 145 -4.60 -9.36 -5.08
N LYS A 146 -3.49 -9.38 -5.82
CA LYS A 146 -3.14 -10.48 -6.72
C LYS A 146 -1.63 -10.58 -6.88
N LEU A 147 -1.12 -11.82 -6.87
CA LEU A 147 0.24 -12.14 -7.29
C LEU A 147 0.24 -12.57 -8.77
N SER A 148 1.17 -12.03 -9.56
CA SER A 148 1.39 -12.44 -10.95
C SER A 148 2.83 -12.17 -11.39
N ILE A 149 3.26 -12.79 -12.50
CA ILE A 149 4.43 -12.33 -13.24
C ILE A 149 3.99 -11.16 -14.12
N ALA A 150 4.73 -10.05 -14.06
CA ALA A 150 4.45 -8.83 -14.81
C ALA A 150 5.75 -8.14 -15.24
N GLU A 151 5.61 -7.18 -16.15
CA GLU A 151 6.71 -6.26 -16.46
C GLU A 151 6.92 -5.30 -15.28
N MET A 152 8.19 -5.06 -14.93
CA MET A 152 8.57 -4.14 -13.86
C MET A 152 8.02 -2.73 -14.12
N THR A 153 7.45 -2.10 -13.09
CA THR A 153 7.00 -0.72 -13.17
C THR A 153 8.23 0.19 -13.15
N MET A 154 8.54 0.82 -14.29
CA MET A 154 9.61 1.83 -14.39
C MET A 154 9.16 3.21 -13.88
#